data_AF-A0A9Q9EKQ0-F1
#
_entry.id   AF-A0A9Q9EKQ0-F1
#
_cell.length_a   1.000
_cell.length_b   1.000
_cell.length_c   1.000
_cell.angle_alpha   90.00
_cell.angle_beta   90.00
_cell.angle_gamma   90.00
#
_symmetry.space_group_name_H-M   'P 1'
#
loop_
_entity.id
_entity.type
_entity.pdbx_description
1 polymer ?
#
loop_
_entity_poly.entity_id
_entity_poly.type
_entity_poly.pdbx_seq_one_letter_code
_entity_poly.pdbx_strand_id
1 'polypeptide(L)'
;MKLYQLLLLVVPASVISCSTYDYYLCNNEDGSFNETATADVCKVAGSFLQTFDDERHYCFCGDSCVFDNCDFRDICKHKGALGPSNCWAKDKS
;
A
#
# COMPACT_ATOMS: atom_id res chain seq x y z
N MET A 1 -29.75 -1.64 42.70
CA MET A 1 -28.77 -2.25 41.77
C MET A 1 -28.64 -1.35 40.56
N LYS A 2 -27.52 -0.63 40.41
CA LYS A 2 -27.25 0.19 39.22
C LYS A 2 -26.51 -0.69 38.21
N LEU A 3 -27.13 -0.90 37.05
CA LEU A 3 -26.48 -1.54 35.90
C LEU A 3 -25.30 -0.67 35.48
N TYR A 4 -24.09 -1.21 35.57
CA TYR A 4 -22.92 -0.62 34.92
C TYR A 4 -23.03 -0.90 33.42
N GLN A 5 -23.32 0.14 32.63
CA GLN A 5 -23.18 0.11 31.18
C GLN A 5 -21.70 -0.05 30.84
N LEU A 6 -21.32 -1.27 30.47
CA LEU A 6 -20.05 -1.54 29.80
C LEU A 6 -20.11 -0.89 28.42
N LEU A 7 -19.53 0.31 28.31
CA LEU A 7 -19.30 0.96 27.02
C LEU A 7 -18.21 0.15 26.31
N LEU A 8 -18.61 -0.82 25.49
CA LEU A 8 -17.74 -1.48 24.53
C LEU A 8 -17.29 -0.40 23.53
N LEU A 9 -16.11 0.15 23.75
CA LEU A 9 -15.35 0.91 22.75
C LEU A 9 -14.96 -0.06 21.63
N VAL A 10 -15.91 -0.33 20.74
CA VAL A 10 -15.64 -0.97 19.46
C VAL A 10 -14.96 0.09 18.61
N VAL A 11 -13.66 0.26 18.80
CA VAL A 11 -12.84 0.93 17.79
C VAL A 11 -12.93 -0.01 16.59
N PRO A 12 -13.49 0.40 15.43
CA PRO A 12 -13.30 -0.36 14.23
C PRO A 12 -11.79 -0.33 13.99
N ALA A 13 -11.11 -1.43 14.33
CA ALA A 13 -9.82 -1.70 13.74
C ALA A 13 -10.13 -1.71 12.24
N SER A 14 -9.77 -0.62 11.56
CA SER A 14 -9.80 -0.54 10.11
C SER A 14 -8.88 -1.67 9.67
N VAL A 15 -9.46 -2.84 9.43
CA VAL A 15 -8.75 -4.02 8.96
C VAL A 15 -8.28 -3.64 7.57
N ILE A 16 -7.03 -3.21 7.49
CA ILE A 16 -6.37 -2.97 6.22
C ILE A 16 -6.22 -4.38 5.65
N SER A 17 -7.21 -4.81 4.88
CA SER A 17 -7.21 -6.13 4.26
C SER A 17 -6.03 -6.16 3.30
N CYS A 18 -5.06 -7.00 3.62
CA CYS A 18 -3.90 -7.21 2.76
C CYS A 18 -4.32 -8.05 1.55
N SER A 19 -3.82 -7.69 0.37
CA SER A 19 -4.06 -8.40 -0.88
C SER A 19 -2.94 -8.10 -1.87
N THR A 20 -2.77 -9.00 -2.83
CA THR A 20 -1.95 -8.79 -4.02
C THR A 20 -2.69 -7.93 -5.05
N TYR A 21 -1.91 -7.15 -5.77
CA TYR A 21 -2.29 -6.22 -6.83
C TYR A 21 -1.23 -6.27 -7.93
N ASP A 22 -1.55 -5.82 -9.14
CA ASP A 22 -0.55 -5.71 -10.21
C ASP A 22 0.26 -4.42 -10.11
N TYR A 23 -0.35 -3.36 -9.58
CA TYR A 23 0.22 -2.01 -9.57
C TYR A 23 0.29 -1.44 -8.16
N TYR A 24 1.48 -0.92 -7.79
CA TYR A 24 1.75 -0.38 -6.46
C TYR A 24 2.43 0.99 -6.53
N LEU A 25 2.02 1.91 -5.65
CA LEU A 25 2.56 3.26 -5.56
C LEU A 25 2.70 3.67 -4.09
N CYS A 26 3.89 4.14 -3.72
CA CYS A 26 4.14 4.69 -2.39
C CYS A 26 3.59 6.12 -2.30
N ASN A 27 2.97 6.48 -1.18
CA ASN A 27 2.56 7.85 -0.90
C ASN A 27 3.32 8.42 0.31
N ASN A 28 3.49 9.73 0.31
CA ASN A 28 3.88 10.51 1.49
C ASN A 28 2.72 10.60 2.48
N GLU A 29 3.02 11.06 3.70
CA GLU A 29 2.01 11.23 4.75
C GLU A 29 0.91 12.23 4.36
N ASP A 30 1.23 13.23 3.54
CA ASP A 30 0.28 14.21 2.99
C ASP A 30 -0.59 13.65 1.83
N GLY A 31 -0.39 12.38 1.45
CA GLY A 31 -1.10 11.72 0.36
C GLY A 31 -0.54 12.00 -1.03
N SER A 32 0.50 12.83 -1.17
CA SER A 32 1.21 12.99 -2.43
C SER A 32 1.98 11.72 -2.80
N PHE A 33 2.23 11.51 -4.09
CA PHE A 33 2.96 10.35 -4.56
C PHE A 33 4.45 10.48 -4.24
N ASN A 34 5.07 9.38 -3.83
CA ASN A 34 6.50 9.30 -3.58
C ASN A 34 7.15 8.42 -4.66
N GLU A 35 7.50 9.05 -5.77
CA GLU A 35 8.07 8.37 -6.93
C GLU A 35 9.44 7.76 -6.64
N THR A 36 10.28 8.45 -5.86
CA THR A 36 11.59 7.96 -5.46
C THR A 36 11.48 6.66 -4.66
N ALA A 37 10.60 6.63 -3.64
CA ALA A 37 10.34 5.42 -2.88
C ALA A 37 9.76 4.31 -3.76
N THR A 38 8.81 4.65 -4.64
CA THR A 38 8.19 3.69 -5.56
C THR A 38 9.22 3.05 -6.49
N ALA A 39 10.11 3.85 -7.09
CA ALA A 39 11.21 3.38 -7.92
C ALA A 39 12.13 2.42 -7.18
N ASP A 40 12.47 2.76 -5.95
CA ASP A 40 13.35 1.98 -5.09
C ASP A 40 12.75 0.62 -4.72
N VAL A 41 11.48 0.61 -4.29
CA VAL A 41 10.77 -0.64 -3.99
C VAL A 41 10.68 -1.51 -5.24
N CYS A 42 10.39 -0.90 -6.40
CA CYS A 42 10.25 -1.63 -7.64
C CYS A 42 11.54 -2.33 -8.09
N LYS A 43 12.69 -1.70 -7.89
CA LYS A 43 13.99 -2.34 -8.14
C LYS A 43 14.24 -3.53 -7.23
N VAL A 44 13.90 -3.42 -5.94
CA VAL A 44 14.05 -4.51 -4.96
C VAL A 44 13.15 -5.69 -5.32
N ALA A 45 11.95 -5.40 -5.84
CA ALA A 45 10.98 -6.37 -6.33
C ALA A 45 11.40 -7.09 -7.62
N GLY A 46 12.48 -6.65 -8.30
CA GLY A 46 12.81 -7.14 -9.64
C GLY A 46 11.79 -6.72 -10.71
N SER A 47 11.04 -5.67 -10.44
CA SER A 47 9.95 -5.14 -11.25
C SER A 47 10.36 -3.81 -11.91
N PHE A 48 9.48 -3.22 -12.73
CA PHE A 48 9.73 -1.97 -13.42
C PHE A 48 8.64 -0.93 -13.15
N LEU A 49 9.02 0.34 -13.25
CA LEU A 49 8.08 1.44 -13.21
C LEU A 49 7.32 1.53 -14.53
N GLN A 50 6.00 1.64 -14.44
CA GLN A 50 5.12 1.92 -15.55
C GLN A 50 4.54 3.33 -15.39
N THR A 51 4.79 4.16 -16.40
CA THR A 51 4.19 5.50 -16.53
C THR A 51 2.81 5.37 -17.16
N PHE A 52 1.83 6.07 -16.59
CA PHE A 52 0.46 6.16 -17.11
C PHE A 52 0.19 7.54 -17.72
N ASP A 53 -0.92 7.66 -18.45
CA ASP A 53 -1.33 8.90 -19.15
C ASP A 53 -1.52 10.10 -18.23
N ASP A 54 -1.72 9.87 -16.92
CA ASP A 54 -1.80 10.91 -15.89
C ASP A 54 -0.47 11.16 -15.18
N GLU A 55 0.63 10.80 -15.84
CA GLU A 55 2.02 10.96 -15.38
C GLU A 55 2.36 10.19 -14.09
N ARG A 56 1.44 9.36 -13.58
CA ARG A 56 1.72 8.53 -12.40
C ARG A 56 2.63 7.36 -12.76
N HIS A 57 3.58 7.10 -11.87
CA HIS A 57 4.56 6.01 -11.98
C HIS A 57 4.24 4.90 -10.99
N TYR A 58 3.56 3.85 -11.43
CA TYR A 58 3.33 2.68 -10.58
C TYR A 58 4.44 1.66 -10.77
N CYS A 59 4.77 0.96 -9.69
CA CYS A 59 5.50 -0.28 -9.78
C CYS A 59 4.59 -1.39 -10.32
N PHE A 60 4.92 -1.99 -11.47
CA PHE A 60 4.14 -3.06 -12.09
C PHE A 60 4.79 -4.43 -11.84
N CYS A 61 4.15 -5.23 -10.99
CA CYS A 61 4.63 -6.56 -10.66
C CYS A 61 4.02 -7.69 -11.50
N GLY A 62 2.76 -7.55 -11.93
CA GLY A 62 1.96 -8.68 -12.42
C GLY A 62 2.00 -9.90 -11.47
N ASP A 63 1.98 -11.10 -12.06
CA ASP A 63 2.05 -12.39 -11.35
C ASP A 63 3.35 -12.62 -10.54
N SER A 64 4.36 -11.77 -10.72
CA SER A 64 5.67 -11.93 -10.08
C SER A 64 5.81 -11.21 -8.73
N CYS A 65 4.77 -10.51 -8.27
CA CYS A 65 4.80 -9.86 -6.96
C CYS A 65 4.78 -10.90 -5.84
N VAL A 66 5.86 -10.96 -5.07
CA VAL A 66 5.96 -11.81 -3.88
C VAL A 66 5.48 -11.12 -2.60
N PHE A 67 4.87 -9.94 -2.72
CA PHE A 67 4.40 -9.12 -1.61
C PHE A 67 2.98 -8.62 -1.85
N ASP A 68 2.24 -8.44 -0.77
CA ASP A 68 0.92 -7.80 -0.80
C ASP A 68 1.02 -6.28 -0.56
N ASN A 69 -0.10 -5.56 -0.59
CA ASN A 69 -0.13 -4.12 -0.32
C ASN A 69 0.31 -3.74 1.11
N CYS A 70 0.23 -4.65 2.09
CA CYS A 70 0.68 -4.39 3.46
C CYS A 70 2.20 -4.48 3.55
N ASP A 71 2.79 -5.53 2.99
CA ASP A 71 4.23 -5.69 2.84
C ASP A 71 4.80 -4.50 2.05
N PHE A 72 4.19 -4.17 0.91
CA PHE A 72 4.60 -3.03 0.09
C PHE A 72 4.57 -1.72 0.87
N ARG A 73 3.50 -1.45 1.61
CA ARG A 73 3.40 -0.25 2.47
C ARG A 73 4.53 -0.22 3.50
N ASP A 74 4.86 -1.34 4.11
CA ASP A 74 5.91 -1.36 5.12
C ASP A 74 7.28 -1.13 4.48
N ILE A 75 7.54 -1.63 3.26
CA ILE A 75 8.74 -1.28 2.49
C ILE A 75 8.75 0.23 2.15
N CYS A 76 7.63 0.81 1.72
CA CYS A 76 7.51 2.25 1.47
C CYS A 76 7.89 3.08 2.71
N LYS A 77 7.43 2.67 3.90
CA LYS A 77 7.78 3.35 5.16
C LYS A 77 9.27 3.31 5.46
N HIS A 78 9.94 2.19 5.19
CA HIS A 78 11.41 2.10 5.34
C HIS A 78 12.15 3.02 4.37
N LYS A 79 11.50 3.46 3.28
CA LYS A 79 11.99 4.44 2.31
C LYS A 79 11.55 5.88 2.59
N GLY A 80 10.87 6.14 3.72
CA GLY A 80 10.40 7.46 4.11
C GLY A 80 9.03 7.86 3.54
N ALA A 81 8.38 6.98 2.78
CA ALA A 81 7.01 7.17 2.30
C ALA A 81 6.02 6.64 3.34
N LEU A 82 5.67 7.50 4.30
CA LEU A 82 4.89 7.13 5.50
C LEU A 82 3.38 7.03 5.27
N GLY A 83 2.90 7.43 4.09
CA GLY A 83 1.49 7.37 3.73
C GLY A 83 0.98 5.96 3.48
N PRO A 84 -0.33 5.80 3.27
CA PRO A 84 -0.90 4.55 2.78
C PRO A 84 -0.37 4.27 1.37
N SER A 85 -0.19 3.00 1.01
CA SER A 85 0.10 2.63 -0.37
C SER A 85 -1.15 2.76 -1.23
N ASN A 86 -0.96 3.21 -2.48
CA ASN A 86 -2.00 3.21 -3.50
C ASN A 86 -1.78 2.00 -4.42
N CYS A 87 -2.69 1.04 -4.36
CA CYS A 87 -2.59 -0.22 -5.11
C CYS A 87 -3.89 -0.50 -5.86
N TRP A 88 -3.81 -1.00 -7.09
CA TRP A 88 -4.98 -1.28 -7.93
C TRP A 88 -4.72 -2.43 -8.90
N ALA A 89 -5.79 -2.86 -9.59
CA ALA A 89 -5.86 -4.17 -10.25
C ALA A 89 -5.57 -5.30 -9.26
N LYS A 90 -6.51 -5.48 -8.32
CA LYS A 90 -6.44 -6.55 -7.32
C LYS A 90 -6.34 -7.88 -8.06
N ASP A 91 -5.26 -8.60 -7.80
CA ASP A 91 -5.09 -9.94 -8.34
C ASP A 91 -6.18 -10.86 -7.73
N LYS A 92 -6.75 -11.72 -8.56
CA LYS A 92 -7.83 -12.64 -8.21
C LYS A 92 -7.37 -14.10 -8.13
N SER A 93 -6.06 -14.33 -8.14
CA SER A 93 -5.46 -15.66 -8.01
C SER A 93 -6.00 -16.45 -6.81
#